data_AF-A0A9Q1LFM3-F1
#
_entry.id   AF-A0A9Q1LFM3-F1
#
_cell.length_a   1.000
_cell.length_b   1.000
_cell.length_c   1.000
_cell.angle_alpha   90.00
_cell.angle_beta   90.00
_cell.angle_gamma   90.00
#
_symmetry.space_group_name_H-M   'P 1'
#
loop_
_entity.id
_entity.type
_entity.pdbx_description
1 polymer ?
#
loop_
_entity_poly.entity_id
_entity_poly.type
_entity_poly.pdbx_seq_one_letter_code
_entity_poly.pdbx_strand_id
1 'polypeptide(L)'
;MQNLFEVTAAKPLAHQTEVEGCQNLHGLREGWAWIAIVLNVFPANLYTAAALLAFLEIAGFALHKRYKTQFRKLLDIIVKEFLTAFKDRGNEKLMKLTENLLSYIELNEFLNEPQGWRLRSSLDSHILTPD
;
A
#
# COMPACT_ATOMS: atom_id res chain seq x y z
N MET A 1 3.66 -36.97 -21.70
CA MET A 1 4.18 -36.07 -22.75
C MET A 1 3.14 -34.97 -22.94
N GLN A 2 2.89 -34.17 -21.90
CA GLN A 2 3.52 -32.88 -21.59
C GLN A 2 3.00 -31.72 -22.45
N ASN A 3 2.27 -30.86 -21.74
CA ASN A 3 2.14 -29.41 -21.93
C ASN A 3 1.21 -28.89 -23.03
N LEU A 4 -0.09 -28.82 -22.69
CA LEU A 4 -1.00 -27.84 -23.27
C LEU A 4 -1.97 -27.30 -22.20
N PHE A 5 -1.43 -26.82 -21.07
CA PHE A 5 -2.21 -26.24 -19.96
C PHE A 5 -1.64 -24.92 -19.42
N GLU A 6 -0.87 -24.15 -20.21
CA GLU A 6 -0.29 -22.87 -19.72
C GLU A 6 -0.31 -21.76 -20.78
N VAL A 7 -1.48 -21.44 -21.35
CA VAL A 7 -1.63 -20.20 -22.17
C VAL A 7 -2.75 -19.27 -21.65
N THR A 8 -3.16 -19.43 -20.40
CA THR A 8 -4.14 -18.53 -19.76
C THR A 8 -3.71 -18.14 -18.34
N ALA A 9 -2.55 -17.50 -18.21
CA ALA A 9 -2.18 -16.78 -16.98
C ALA A 9 -1.04 -15.78 -17.24
N ALA A 10 -1.30 -14.71 -17.96
CA ALA A 10 -0.46 -13.51 -17.89
C ALA A 10 -1.31 -12.27 -18.18
N LYS A 11 -2.33 -12.04 -17.35
CA LYS A 11 -2.81 -10.70 -17.09
C LYS A 11 -1.60 -9.96 -16.49
N PRO A 12 -1.00 -8.96 -17.14
CA PRO A 12 0.06 -8.22 -16.51
C PRO A 12 -0.63 -7.39 -15.42
N LEU A 13 -0.63 -7.93 -14.20
CA LEU A 13 -0.90 -7.14 -13.01
C LEU A 13 0.15 -6.03 -13.04
N ALA A 14 -0.34 -4.81 -13.12
CA ALA A 14 0.45 -3.59 -13.13
C ALA A 14 1.29 -3.50 -11.85
N HIS A 15 2.45 -4.14 -11.84
CA HIS A 15 3.59 -3.65 -11.09
C HIS A 15 4.09 -2.44 -11.88
N GLN A 16 3.62 -1.24 -11.50
CA GLN A 16 4.32 -0.02 -11.88
C GLN A 16 5.71 -0.09 -11.23
N THR A 17 6.69 -0.54 -11.98
CA THR A 17 8.10 -0.45 -11.61
C THR A 17 8.49 1.03 -11.63
N GLU A 18 8.61 1.64 -10.45
CA GLU A 18 9.22 2.96 -10.32
C GLU A 18 10.70 2.85 -10.70
N VAL A 19 11.05 3.42 -11.85
CA VAL A 19 12.43 3.63 -12.27
C VAL A 19 12.95 4.83 -11.48
N GLU A 20 14.14 4.74 -10.86
CA GLU A 20 14.75 5.88 -10.17
C GLU A 20 14.83 7.09 -11.14
N GLY A 21 14.09 8.16 -10.81
CA GLY A 21 13.96 9.36 -11.63
C GLY A 21 12.59 9.59 -12.28
N CYS A 22 11.71 8.58 -12.33
CA CYS A 22 10.34 8.72 -12.82
C CYS A 22 9.34 8.39 -11.69
N GLN A 23 8.99 9.40 -10.88
CA GLN A 23 7.87 9.26 -9.95
C GLN A 23 6.59 9.11 -10.75
N ASN A 24 5.87 8.00 -10.57
CA ASN A 24 4.54 7.89 -11.12
C ASN A 24 3.56 8.73 -10.28
N LEU A 25 3.58 10.04 -10.53
CA LEU A 25 2.84 11.05 -9.75
C LEU A 25 1.33 10.74 -9.67
N HIS A 26 0.80 10.02 -10.66
CA HIS A 26 -0.59 9.61 -10.72
C HIS A 26 -0.91 8.54 -9.67
N GLY A 27 -0.07 7.51 -9.51
CA GLY A 27 -0.34 6.41 -8.59
C GLY A 27 -0.55 6.86 -7.14
N LEU A 28 0.22 7.87 -6.70
CA LEU A 28 0.14 8.36 -5.33
C LEU A 28 -1.04 9.30 -5.08
N ARG A 29 -1.42 10.10 -6.08
CA ARG A 29 -2.62 10.96 -6.02
C ARG A 29 -3.88 10.10 -5.99
N GLU A 30 -3.95 9.07 -6.82
CA GLU A 30 -5.06 8.13 -6.81
C GLU A 30 -5.07 7.30 -5.52
N GLY A 31 -3.91 6.92 -4.98
CA GLY A 31 -3.81 6.28 -3.68
C GLY A 31 -4.35 7.14 -2.53
N TRP A 32 -4.08 8.45 -2.56
CA TRP A 32 -4.67 9.40 -1.60
C TRP A 32 -6.19 9.52 -1.76
N ALA A 33 -6.68 9.63 -3.00
CA ALA A 33 -8.11 9.68 -3.29
C ALA A 33 -8.81 8.40 -2.84
N TRP A 34 -8.19 7.23 -3.05
CA TRP A 34 -8.71 5.95 -2.61
C TRP A 34 -8.94 5.91 -1.10
N ILE A 35 -7.99 6.37 -0.28
CA ILE A 35 -8.20 6.43 1.18
C ILE A 35 -9.37 7.35 1.52
N ALA A 36 -9.44 8.52 0.89
CA ALA A 36 -10.54 9.46 1.14
C ALA A 36 -11.91 8.85 0.78
N ILE A 37 -12.00 8.08 -0.31
CA ILE A 37 -13.23 7.38 -0.66
C ILE A 37 -13.54 6.29 0.38
N VAL A 38 -12.54 5.47 0.75
CA VAL A 38 -12.67 4.42 1.76
C VAL A 38 -13.24 4.95 3.08
N LEU A 39 -12.68 6.06 3.58
CA LEU A 39 -13.07 6.61 4.88
C LEU A 39 -14.42 7.36 4.85
N ASN A 40 -14.80 7.94 3.70
CA ASN A 40 -16.03 8.74 3.62
C ASN A 40 -17.25 7.97 3.11
N VAL A 41 -17.05 6.93 2.29
CA VAL A 41 -18.15 6.28 1.54
C VAL A 41 -18.44 4.87 2.07
N PHE A 42 -17.41 4.12 2.45
CA PHE A 42 -17.58 2.71 2.80
C PHE A 42 -17.88 2.52 4.29
N PRO A 43 -18.82 1.63 4.65
CA PRO A 43 -19.11 1.35 6.04
C PRO A 43 -17.92 0.63 6.70
N ALA A 44 -17.63 0.98 7.95
CA ALA A 44 -16.64 0.29 8.77
C ALA A 44 -17.04 -1.19 8.93
N ASN A 45 -16.33 -2.08 8.24
CA ASN A 45 -16.50 -3.53 8.31
C ASN A 45 -15.17 -4.26 8.09
N LEU A 46 -15.18 -5.58 8.27
CA LEU A 46 -14.02 -6.46 8.17
C LEU A 46 -13.25 -6.31 6.86
N TYR A 47 -13.95 -6.27 5.72
CA TYR A 47 -13.34 -6.23 4.40
C TYR A 47 -12.68 -4.88 4.14
N THR A 48 -13.34 -3.80 4.56
CA THR A 48 -12.81 -2.44 4.42
C THR A 48 -11.58 -2.23 5.29
N ALA A 49 -11.57 -2.76 6.51
CA ALA A 49 -10.41 -2.72 7.40
C ALA A 49 -9.23 -3.53 6.84
N ALA A 50 -9.49 -4.74 6.33
CA ALA A 50 -8.47 -5.58 5.71
C ALA A 50 -7.86 -4.92 4.46
N ALA A 51 -8.69 -4.32 3.59
CA ALA A 51 -8.21 -3.60 2.42
C ALA A 51 -7.38 -2.38 2.80
N LEU A 52 -7.80 -1.62 3.82
CA LEU A 52 -7.09 -0.45 4.31
C LEU A 52 -5.71 -0.82 4.87
N LEU A 53 -5.62 -1.88 5.70
CA LEU A 53 -4.35 -2.36 6.24
C LEU A 53 -3.39 -2.78 5.12
N ALA A 54 -3.84 -3.66 4.23
CA ALA A 54 -3.02 -4.14 3.11
C ALA A 54 -2.54 -3.00 2.20
N PHE A 55 -3.40 -1.99 1.99
CA PHE A 55 -3.03 -0.81 1.22
C PHE A 55 -1.95 0.03 1.93
N LEU A 56 -2.09 0.24 3.24
CA LEU A 56 -1.11 0.99 4.02
C LEU A 56 0.24 0.28 4.08
N GLU A 57 0.28 -1.05 4.24
CA GLU A 57 1.52 -1.83 4.20
C GLU A 57 2.32 -1.61 2.91
N ILE A 58 1.65 -1.40 1.77
CA ILE A 58 2.28 -1.21 0.47
C ILE A 58 2.59 0.27 0.19
N ALA A 59 1.60 1.15 0.38
CA ALA A 59 1.65 2.54 -0.07
C ALA A 59 1.98 3.54 1.05
N GLY A 60 1.92 3.13 2.31
CA GLY A 60 2.08 4.01 3.48
C GLY A 60 3.41 4.75 3.48
N PHE A 61 4.50 4.07 3.09
CA PHE A 61 5.82 4.68 2.93
C PHE A 61 5.84 5.82 1.91
N ALA A 62 5.33 5.56 0.71
CA ALA A 62 5.29 6.57 -0.35
C ALA A 62 4.36 7.74 0.01
N LEU A 63 3.21 7.45 0.61
CA LEU A 63 2.23 8.45 1.05
C LEU A 63 2.80 9.35 2.13
N HIS A 64 3.49 8.77 3.12
CA HIS A 64 4.16 9.55 4.16
C HIS A 64 5.26 10.44 3.58
N LYS A 65 6.11 9.90 2.69
CA LYS A 65 7.19 10.67 2.03
C LYS A 65 6.65 11.89 1.28
N ARG A 66 5.49 11.76 0.62
CA ARG A 66 4.88 12.84 -0.17
C ARG A 66 4.08 13.84 0.65
N TYR A 67 3.20 13.36 1.52
CA TYR A 67 2.18 14.17 2.21
C TYR A 67 2.53 14.47 3.68
N LYS A 68 3.53 13.79 4.24
CA LYS A 68 4.14 14.07 5.55
C LYS A 68 3.10 14.18 6.67
N THR A 69 2.97 15.38 7.24
CA THR A 69 2.05 15.67 8.34
C THR A 69 0.59 15.49 7.95
N GLN A 70 0.22 15.69 6.68
CA GLN A 70 -1.16 15.46 6.23
C GLN A 70 -1.51 13.98 6.25
N PHE A 71 -0.57 13.11 5.90
CA PHE A 71 -0.76 11.66 6.03
C PHE A 71 -0.94 11.25 7.49
N ARG A 72 -0.15 11.81 8.42
CA ARG A 72 -0.32 11.54 9.86
C ARG A 72 -1.70 11.94 10.37
N LYS A 73 -2.20 13.12 9.98
CA LYS A 73 -3.58 13.53 10.34
C LYS A 73 -4.63 12.56 9.81
N LEU A 74 -4.39 11.99 8.63
CA LEU A 74 -5.26 10.98 8.06
C LEU A 74 -5.20 9.66 8.86
N LEU A 75 -4.02 9.24 9.33
CA LEU A 75 -3.90 8.10 10.25
C LEU A 75 -4.62 8.37 11.58
N ASP A 76 -4.56 9.58 12.11
CA ASP A 76 -5.30 9.96 13.32
C ASP A 76 -6.82 9.81 13.13
N ILE A 77 -7.34 10.16 11.95
CA ILE A 77 -8.75 9.97 11.60
C ILE A 77 -9.09 8.48 11.56
N ILE A 78 -8.23 7.64 10.99
CA ILE A 78 -8.42 6.17 10.96
C ILE A 78 -8.54 5.63 12.39
N VAL A 79 -7.65 6.04 13.29
CA VAL A 79 -7.68 5.57 14.68
C VAL A 79 -8.92 6.07 15.43
N LYS A 80 -9.25 7.36 15.31
CA LYS A 80 -10.31 7.98 16.10
C LYS A 80 -11.71 7.61 15.63
N GLU A 81 -11.93 7.63 14.32
CA GLU A 81 -13.26 7.48 13.72
C GLU A 81 -13.49 6.04 13.24
N PHE A 82 -12.59 5.51 12.41
CA PHE A 82 -12.79 4.23 11.74
C PHE A 82 -12.65 3.04 12.71
N LEU A 83 -11.62 3.03 13.56
CA LEU A 83 -11.41 1.92 14.50
C LEU A 83 -12.36 1.94 15.69
N THR A 84 -12.81 3.13 16.13
CA THR A 84 -13.80 3.24 17.20
C THR A 84 -15.13 2.57 16.82
N ALA A 85 -15.49 2.55 15.53
CA ALA A 85 -16.70 1.89 15.03
C ALA A 85 -16.72 0.35 15.19
N PHE A 86 -15.58 -0.25 15.58
CA PHE A 86 -15.44 -1.70 15.78
C PHE A 86 -15.51 -2.14 17.24
N LYS A 87 -15.41 -1.23 18.22
CA LYS A 87 -15.33 -1.56 19.65
C LYS A 87 -16.52 -2.38 20.15
N ASP A 88 -17.70 -2.19 19.56
CA ASP A 88 -18.93 -2.85 20.00
C ASP A 88 -19.24 -4.16 19.25
N ARG A 89 -18.38 -4.61 18.31
CA ARG A 89 -18.74 -5.64 17.33
C ARG A 89 -18.32 -7.08 17.64
N GLY A 90 -17.67 -7.38 18.77
CA GLY A 90 -17.48 -8.73 19.31
C GLY A 90 -16.82 -9.80 18.40
N ASN A 91 -16.26 -9.42 17.24
CA ASN A 91 -15.75 -10.35 16.24
C ASN A 91 -14.24 -10.51 16.37
N GLU A 92 -13.77 -11.71 16.71
CA GLU A 92 -12.35 -12.00 16.92
C GLU A 92 -11.45 -11.61 15.72
N LYS A 93 -11.89 -11.90 14.48
CA LYS A 93 -11.11 -11.55 13.28
C LYS A 93 -10.99 -10.04 13.11
N LEU A 94 -12.05 -9.32 13.44
CA LEU A 94 -12.09 -7.86 13.37
C LEU A 94 -11.23 -7.21 14.45
N MET A 95 -11.21 -7.79 15.66
CA MET A 95 -10.33 -7.36 16.75
C MET A 95 -8.86 -7.51 16.35
N LYS A 96 -8.46 -8.69 15.85
CA LYS A 96 -7.08 -8.91 15.37
C LYS A 96 -6.68 -7.94 14.25
N LEU A 97 -7.56 -7.70 13.29
CA LEU A 97 -7.31 -6.71 12.23
C LEU A 97 -7.18 -5.29 12.78
N THR A 98 -7.98 -4.93 13.77
CA THR A 98 -7.90 -3.64 14.45
C THR A 98 -6.59 -3.50 15.21
N GLU A 99 -6.17 -4.53 15.94
CA GLU A 99 -4.87 -4.57 16.65
C GLU A 99 -3.70 -4.45 15.67
N ASN A 100 -3.73 -5.16 14.55
CA ASN A 100 -2.70 -5.06 13.52
C ASN A 100 -2.63 -3.65 12.91
N LEU A 101 -3.79 -3.05 12.59
CA LEU A 101 -3.84 -1.70 12.04
C LEU A 101 -3.38 -0.65 13.07
N LEU A 102 -3.74 -0.79 14.34
CA LEU A 102 -3.21 0.05 15.42
C LEU A 102 -1.70 -0.10 15.54
N SER A 103 -1.20 -1.34 15.59
CA SER A 103 0.23 -1.63 15.70
C SER A 103 1.02 -0.99 14.56
N TYR A 104 0.54 -1.15 13.32
CA TYR A 104 1.15 -0.51 12.15
C TYR A 104 1.30 1.01 12.32
N ILE A 105 0.26 1.67 12.82
CA ILE A 105 0.22 3.14 12.99
C ILE A 105 1.12 3.56 14.17
N GLU A 106 1.00 2.92 15.33
CA GLU A 106 1.71 3.27 16.56
C GLU A 106 3.22 3.01 16.44
N LEU A 107 3.60 1.90 15.82
CA LEU A 107 5.00 1.55 15.54
C LEU A 107 5.58 2.36 14.37
N ASN A 108 4.77 3.23 13.74
CA ASN A 108 5.14 4.04 12.59
C ASN A 108 5.75 3.19 11.47
N GLU A 109 5.18 2.03 11.17
CA GLU A 109 5.75 1.08 10.19
C GLU A 109 5.83 1.67 8.78
N PHE A 110 4.98 2.65 8.47
CA PHE A 110 5.04 3.46 7.25
C PHE A 110 6.35 4.27 7.09
N LEU A 111 7.22 4.32 8.09
CA LEU A 111 8.55 4.93 7.94
C LEU A 111 9.56 3.96 7.31
N ASN A 112 9.27 2.66 7.33
CA ASN A 112 10.14 1.64 6.80
C ASN A 112 9.96 1.51 5.29
N GLU A 113 11.07 1.39 4.58
CA GLU A 113 11.05 1.15 3.13
C GLU A 113 10.59 -0.30 2.85
N PRO A 114 9.55 -0.51 2.00
CA PRO A 114 9.07 -1.85 1.68
C PRO A 114 10.15 -2.70 0.99
N GLN A 115 10.13 -4.01 1.23
CA GLN A 115 11.03 -4.94 0.54
C GLN A 115 10.76 -4.90 -0.98
N GLY A 116 11.82 -4.74 -1.77
CA GLY A 116 11.71 -4.64 -3.23
C GLY A 116 11.26 -3.26 -3.75
N TRP A 117 11.19 -2.23 -2.90
CA TRP A 117 10.82 -0.87 -3.31
C TRP A 117 11.81 -0.26 -4.33
N ARG A 118 13.11 -0.51 -4.16
CA ARG A 118 14.11 -0.05 -5.13
C ARG A 118 14.28 -1.06 -6.25
N LEU A 119 14.06 -0.61 -7.48
CA LEU A 119 14.59 -1.29 -8.64
C LEU A 119 16.12 -1.20 -8.56
N ARG A 120 16.82 -2.33 -8.36
CA ARG A 120 18.28 -2.36 -8.57
C ARG A 120 18.52 -2.08 -10.05
N SER A 121 18.96 -0.87 -10.39
CA SER A 121 19.44 -0.57 -11.72
C SER A 121 20.76 -1.29 -11.95
N SER A 122 20.72 -2.57 -12.34
CA SER A 122 21.85 -3.21 -13.00
C SER A 122 21.97 -2.62 -14.41
N LEU A 123 22.41 -1.37 -14.47
CA LEU A 123 22.94 -0.76 -15.68
C LEU A 123 24.41 -1.17 -15.75
N ASP A 124 24.66 -2.40 -16.19
CA ASP A 124 25.92 -2.71 -16.84
C ASP A 124 25.88 -1.97 -18.18
N SER A 125 26.30 -0.70 -18.18
CA SER A 125 26.74 -0.02 -19.41
C SER A 125 28.02 -0.71 -19.86
N HIS A 126 27.87 -1.90 -20.44
CA HIS A 126 28.95 -2.59 -21.11
C HIS A 126 29.43 -1.68 -22.24
N ILE A 127 30.61 -1.14 -22.00
CA ILE A 127 31.52 -0.42 -22.89
C ILE A 127 31.34 -0.89 -24.34
N LEU A 128 30.67 -0.07 -25.16
CA LEU A 128 30.83 -0.09 -26.61
C LEU A 128 31.84 1.01 -26.96
N THR A 129 33.13 0.66 -26.91
CA THR A 129 34.15 1.38 -27.68
C THR A 129 34.03 0.91 -29.14
N PRO A 130 33.87 1.80 -30.12
CA PRO A 130 34.02 1.42 -31.51
C PRO A 130 35.51 1.24 -31.85
N ASP A 131 35.80 0.24 -32.68
CA ASP A 131 37.12 -0.06 -33.27
C ASP A 131 37.71 1.10 -34.10
#